data_AF-A0A1C6I5H9-F1
#
_entry.id   AF-A0A1C6I5H9-F1
#
_cell.length_a   1.000
_cell.length_b   1.000
_cell.length_c   1.000
_cell.angle_alpha   90.00
_cell.angle_beta   90.00
_cell.angle_gamma   90.00
#
_symmetry.space_group_name_H-M   'P 1'
#
loop_
_entity.id
_entity.type
_entity.pdbx_description
1 polymer ?
#
loop_
_entity_poly.entity_id
_entity_poly.type
_entity_poly.pdbx_seq_one_letter_code
_entity_poly.pdbx_strand_id
1 'polypeptide(L)' 'MLLGTQKIDAGHILENVVYLELLRRENKVFVGKVDHFEVDFVAQNSKGIEYYQVALTVRDEKTLQRELRHLQAIQELP' A
#
# COMPACT_ATOMS: atom_id res chain seq x y z
N MET A 1 -27.77 -18.77 -7.94
CA MET A 1 -26.45 -18.11 -7.85
C MET A 1 -26.27 -17.74 -6.38
N LEU A 2 -25.57 -18.57 -5.61
CA LEU A 2 -25.31 -18.34 -4.19
C LEU A 2 -24.14 -17.37 -4.09
N LEU A 3 -24.44 -16.07 -4.00
CA LEU A 3 -23.44 -15.09 -3.61
C LEU A 3 -23.16 -15.32 -2.13
N GLY A 4 -22.12 -16.11 -1.86
CA GLY A 4 -21.53 -16.19 -0.54
C GLY A 4 -21.27 -14.77 -0.05
N THR A 5 -21.65 -14.50 1.18
CA THR A 5 -21.27 -13.30 1.91
C THR A 5 -19.74 -13.31 2.07
N GLN A 6 -19.01 -12.97 1.02
CA GLN A 6 -17.61 -12.59 1.15
C GLN A 6 -17.65 -11.40 2.10
N LYS A 7 -17.07 -11.58 3.29
CA LYS A 7 -16.78 -10.47 4.19
C LYS A 7 -16.15 -9.39 3.33
N ILE A 8 -16.86 -8.28 3.16
CA ILE A 8 -16.36 -7.15 2.39
C ILE A 8 -15.10 -6.70 3.12
N ASP A 9 -13.94 -7.00 2.53
CA ASP A 9 -12.66 -6.65 3.11
C ASP A 9 -12.44 -5.16 2.86
N ALA A 10 -12.79 -4.35 3.86
CA ALA A 10 -12.65 -2.90 3.80
C ALA A 10 -11.18 -2.48 3.58
N GLY A 11 -10.21 -3.33 3.94
CA GLY A 11 -8.79 -3.11 3.62
C GLY A 11 -8.55 -3.12 2.11
N HIS A 12 -8.97 -4.20 1.43
CA HIS A 12 -8.82 -4.30 -0.03
C HIS A 12 -9.59 -3.22 -0.79
N ILE A 13 -10.75 -2.79 -0.30
CA ILE A 13 -11.47 -1.66 -0.91
C ILE A 13 -10.64 -0.38 -0.78
N LEU A 14 -10.08 -0.12 0.40
CA LEU A 14 -9.25 1.06 0.62
C LEU A 14 -7.99 1.04 -0.25
N GLU A 15 -7.32 -0.11 -0.37
CA GLU A 15 -6.19 -0.31 -1.28
C GLU A 15 -6.56 0.03 -2.72
N ASN A 16 -7.70 -0.47 -3.21
CA ASN A 16 -8.19 -0.14 -4.55
C ASN A 16 -8.47 1.35 -4.74
N VAL A 17 -9.06 2.02 -3.73
CA VAL A 17 -9.29 3.46 -3.77
C VAL A 17 -7.96 4.21 -3.87
N VAL A 18 -6.96 3.83 -3.07
CA VAL A 18 -5.62 4.42 -3.11
C VAL A 18 -4.96 4.19 -4.47
N TYR A 19 -4.99 2.95 -4.99
CA TYR A 19 -4.45 2.60 -6.31
C TYR A 19 -5.02 3.46 -7.44
N LEU A 20 -6.34 3.60 -7.49
CA LEU A 20 -7.02 4.41 -8.51
C LEU A 20 -6.68 5.90 -8.38
N GLU A 21 -6.56 6.42 -7.16
CA GLU A 21 -6.14 7.81 -6.93
C GLU A 21 -4.69 8.05 -7.37
N LEU A 22 -3.79 7.08 -7.14
CA LEU A 22 -2.41 7.17 -7.61
C LEU A 22 -2.33 7.16 -9.14
N LEU A 23 -3.06 6.28 -9.83
CA LEU A 23 -3.14 6.27 -11.29
C LEU A 23 -3.72 7.59 -11.84
N ARG A 24 -4.74 8.14 -11.19
CA ARG A 24 -5.39 9.40 -11.59
C ARG A 24 -4.41 10.58 -11.57
N ARG A 25 -3.40 10.55 -10.70
CA ARG A 25 -2.34 11.58 -10.60
C ARG A 25 -1.23 11.39 -11.65
N GLU A 26 -1.49 10.65 -12.72
CA GLU A 26 -0.54 10.35 -13.79
C GLU A 26 0.72 9.62 -13.31
N ASN A 27 0.62 8.90 -12.19
CA ASN A 27 1.70 8.04 -11.73
C ASN A 27 1.69 6.71 -12.51
N LYS A 28 2.89 6.18 -12.77
CA LYS A 28 3.05 4.74 -13.01
C LYS A 28 3.02 4.04 -11.66
N VAL A 29 2.05 3.17 -11.44
CA VAL A 29 1.84 2.49 -10.16
C VAL A 29 2.19 1.02 -10.28
N PHE A 30 3.04 0.54 -9.39
CA PHE A 30 3.48 -0.85 -9.29
C PHE A 30 3.12 -1.39 -7.90
N VAL A 31 2.88 -2.69 -7.80
CA VAL A 31 2.81 -3.39 -6.50
C VAL A 31 4.25 -3.70 -6.07
N GLY A 32 4.64 -3.26 -4.88
CA GLY A 32 6.03 -3.21 -4.46
C GLY A 32 6.48 -4.49 -3.76
N LYS A 33 7.41 -5.24 -4.38
CA LYS A 33 8.36 -6.09 -3.65
C LYS A 33 9.76 -5.58 -3.89
N VAL A 34 10.41 -5.09 -2.84
CA VAL A 34 11.83 -4.74 -2.86
C VAL A 34 12.55 -5.73 -1.97
N ASP A 35 13.28 -6.66 -2.59
CA ASP A 35 13.91 -7.83 -1.95
C ASP A 35 12.92 -8.67 -1.09
N HIS A 36 12.98 -8.50 0.23
CA HIS A 36 12.13 -9.18 1.21
C HIS A 36 11.04 -8.27 1.80
N PHE A 37 11.00 -7.00 1.41
CA PHE A 37 10.06 -6.01 1.95
C PHE A 37 8.95 -5.74 0.93
N GLU A 38 7.73 -6.03 1.34
CA GLU A 38 6.52 -5.83 0.55
C GLU A 38 5.85 -4.54 1.00
N VAL A 39 5.58 -3.64 0.06
CA VAL A 39 4.78 -2.44 0.25
C VAL A 39 3.65 -2.43 -0.76
N ASP A 40 2.49 -1.92 -0.35
CA ASP A 40 1.29 -2.06 -1.16
C ASP A 40 1.44 -1.39 -2.53
N PHE A 41 1.98 -0.17 -2.58
CA PHE A 41 2.19 0.55 -3.84
C PHE A 41 3.50 1.32 -3.91
N VAL A 42 4.09 1.30 -5.11
CA VAL A 42 5.18 2.18 -5.54
C VAL A 42 4.65 3.05 -6.67
N ALA A 43 4.67 4.36 -6.49
CA ALA A 43 4.24 5.33 -7.50
C ALA A 43 5.45 6.06 -8.07
N GLN A 44 5.57 6.10 -9.39
CA GLN A 44 6.63 6.83 -10.09
C GLN A 44 6.04 7.92 -10.97
N ASN A 45 6.55 9.14 -10.81
CA ASN A 45 6.22 10.29 -11.66
C ASN A 45 7.46 11.14 -11.97
N SER A 46 7.26 12.30 -12.58
CA SER A 46 8.34 13.22 -12.96
C SER A 46 9.14 13.78 -11.78
N LYS A 47 8.60 13.70 -10.55
CA LYS A 47 9.26 14.17 -9.33
C LYS A 47 10.07 13.08 -8.62
N GLY A 48 9.88 11.81 -8.98
CA GLY A 48 10.61 10.69 -8.41
C GLY A 48 9.73 9.48 -8.10
N ILE A 49 10.19 8.69 -7.13
CA ILE A 49 9.53 7.47 -6.64
C ILE A 49 8.97 7.75 -5.24
N GLU A 50 7.73 7.35 -5.01
CA GLU A 50 7.02 7.44 -3.74
C GLU A 50 6.51 6.05 -3.33
N TYR A 51 6.57 5.75 -2.03
CA TYR A 51 6.17 4.45 -1.47
C TYR A 51 4.95 4.63 -0.56
N TYR A 52 3.97 3.75 -0.69
CA TYR A 52 2.69 3.83 0.03
C TYR A 52 2.38 2.49 0.71
N GLN A 53 2.14 2.54 2.02
CA GLN A 53 1.58 1.47 2.83
C GLN A 53 0.17 1.88 3.27
N VAL A 54 -0.82 1.01 3.07
CA VAL A 54 -2.23 1.24 3.28
C VAL A 54 -2.70 0.40 4.46
N ALA A 55 -3.33 1.06 5.43
CA ALA A 55 -3.95 0.38 6.55
C ALA A 55 -5.33 0.99 6.82
N LEU A 56 -6.33 0.14 7.02
CA LEU A 56 -7.67 0.59 7.41
C LEU A 56 -7.66 1.37 8.74
N THR A 57 -6.76 1.02 9.64
CA THR A 57 -6.53 1.71 10.91
C THR A 57 -5.11 1.44 11.42
N VAL A 58 -4.52 2.44 12.07
CA VAL A 58 -3.24 2.35 12.78
C VAL A 58 -3.39 2.68 14.27
N ARG A 59 -4.62 2.59 14.80
CA ARG A 59 -4.93 2.91 16.21
C ARG A 59 -4.25 1.97 17.21
N ASP A 60 -4.00 0.74 16.79
CA ASP A 60 -3.21 -0.20 17.57
C ASP A 60 -1.74 0.00 17.27
N GLU A 61 -0.95 0.28 18.31
CA GLU A 61 0.47 0.58 18.20
C GLU A 61 1.25 -0.55 17.51
N LYS A 62 0.90 -1.81 17.77
CA LYS A 62 1.57 -2.95 17.11
C LYS A 62 1.32 -2.96 15.61
N THR A 63 0.08 -2.65 15.21
CA THR A 63 -0.29 -2.50 13.81
C THR A 63 0.49 -1.35 13.18
N LEU A 64 0.51 -0.17 13.80
CA LEU A 64 1.28 0.98 13.34
C LEU A 64 2.77 0.65 13.14
N GLN A 65 3.41 0.06 14.16
CA GLN A 65 4.83 -0.30 14.11
C GLN A 65 5.13 -1.32 13.00
N ARG A 66 4.22 -2.28 12.78
CA ARG A 66 4.35 -3.24 11.67
C ARG A 66 4.28 -2.54 10.31
N GLU A 67 3.30 -1.67 10.09
CA GLU A 67 3.16 -0.95 8.81
C GLU A 67 4.38 -0.05 8.55
N LEU A 68 4.86 0.67 9.57
CA LEU A 68 6.02 1.55 9.45
C LEU A 68 7.32 0.79 9.18
N ARG A 69 7.48 -0.42 9.73
CA ARG A 69 8.69 -1.22 9.54
C ARG A 69 8.96 -1.54 8.07
N HIS A 70 7.92 -1.80 7.27
CA HIS A 70 8.07 -2.07 5.84
C HIS A 70 8.61 -0.85 5.09
N LEU A 71 8.15 0.35 5.44
CA LEU A 71 8.62 1.61 4.85
C LEU A 71 10.04 1.96 5.29
N GLN A 72 10.37 1.78 6.57
CA GLN A 72 11.71 2.02 7.11
C GLN A 72 12.76 1.15 6.43
N ALA A 73 12.46 -0.13 6.21
CA ALA A 73 13.36 -1.04 5.53
C ALA A 73 13.73 -0.60 4.10
N ILE A 74 12.81 0.05 3.39
CA ILE A 74 13.10 0.62 2.06
C ILE A 74 14.01 1.84 2.15
N GLN A 75 13.84 2.69 3.17
CA GLN A 75 14.68 3.87 3.37
C GLN A 75 16.13 3.51 3.72
N GLU A 76 16.36 2.32 4.27
CA GLU A 76 17.69 1.79 4.62
C GLU A 76 18.41 1.13 3.43
N LEU A 77 17.76 1.03 2.26
CA LEU A 77 18.41 0.53 1.04
C LEU A 77 19.41 1.55 0.48
N PRO A 78 20.60 1.10 0.03
CA PRO A 78 21.71 1.97 -0.38
C PRO A 78 21.46 2.77 -1.66
#